data_AF-A0A348YB89-F1
#
_entry.id   AF-A0A348YB89-F1
#
_cell.length_a   1.000
_cell.length_b   1.000
_cell.length_c   1.000
_cell.angle_alpha   90.00
_cell.angle_beta   90.00
_cell.angle_gamma   90.00
#
_symmetry.space_group_name_H-M   'P 1'
#
loop_
_entity.id
_entity.type
_entity.pdbx_description
1 polymer ?
#
loop_
_entity_poly.entity_id
_entity_poly.type
_entity_poly.pdbx_seq_one_letter_code
_entity_poly.pdbx_strand_id
1 'polypeptide(L)' 'MSFNDNVNKQQNQQQNRQIKLASRPHGAPTADNFELATGEIPKPNQSEMLLRTIY' A
#
# COMPACT_ATOMS: atom_id res chain seq x y z
N MET A 1 13.09 24.29 17.85
CA MET A 1 12.91 22.85 18.16
C MET A 1 11.87 22.28 17.20
N SER A 2 12.28 21.61 16.11
CA SER A 2 11.37 20.93 15.19
C SER A 2 11.36 19.43 15.50
N PHE A 3 10.16 18.91 15.75
CA PHE A 3 9.91 17.50 16.06
C PHE A 3 10.00 16.64 14.78
N ASN A 4 11.19 16.10 14.55
CA ASN A 4 11.46 14.78 14.00
C ASN A 4 10.67 14.30 12.75
N ASP A 5 11.09 14.74 11.56
CA ASP A 5 10.65 14.26 10.23
C ASP A 5 11.11 12.83 9.86
N ASN A 6 11.35 11.94 10.83
CA ASN A 6 11.97 10.63 10.57
C ASN A 6 10.97 9.47 10.39
N VAL A 7 9.67 9.69 10.54
CA VAL A 7 8.65 8.63 10.36
C VAL A 7 8.30 8.40 8.88
N ASN A 8 8.51 9.39 8.00
CA ASN A 8 8.01 9.32 6.61
C ASN A 8 8.92 8.58 5.62
N LYS A 9 10.09 8.07 6.02
CA LYS A 9 11.08 7.47 5.10
C LYS A 9 10.81 6.02 4.69
N GLN A 10 9.84 5.32 5.28
CA GLN A 10 9.55 3.91 4.94
C GLN A 10 8.47 3.72 3.88
N GLN A 11 7.79 4.79 3.46
CA GLN A 11 6.93 4.76 2.29
C GLN A 11 7.63 5.48 1.14
N ASN A 12 8.30 4.72 0.29
CA ASN A 12 8.89 5.28 -0.92
C ASN A 12 7.74 5.81 -1.81
N GLN A 13 7.69 7.12 -2.07
CA GLN A 13 6.60 7.79 -2.80
C GLN A 13 6.58 7.48 -4.31
N GLN A 14 7.35 6.48 -4.74
CA GLN A 14 7.56 6.17 -6.15
C GLN A 14 6.73 4.98 -6.64
N GLN A 15 6.18 4.16 -5.73
CA GLN A 15 5.49 2.92 -6.09
C GLN A 15 4.24 2.71 -5.23
N ASN A 16 3.17 2.25 -5.89
CA ASN A 16 1.95 1.78 -5.26
C ASN A 16 2.17 0.35 -4.73
N ARG A 17 2.40 0.22 -3.42
CA ARG A 17 2.49 -1.09 -2.74
C ARG A 17 1.09 -1.61 -2.45
N GLN A 18 0.85 -2.86 -2.79
CA GLN A 18 -0.46 -3.51 -2.68
C GLN A 18 -0.30 -4.80 -1.89
N ILE A 19 -1.17 -5.03 -0.92
CA ILE A 19 -1.35 -6.36 -0.33
C ILE A 19 -2.48 -7.02 -1.12
N LYS A 20 -2.13 -7.98 -1.98
CA LYS A 20 -3.09 -8.72 -2.79
C LYS A 20 -3.51 -10.00 -2.07
N LEU A 21 -4.73 -10.43 -2.32
CA LEU A 21 -5.20 -11.74 -1.89
C LEU A 21 -4.68 -12.79 -2.88
N ALA A 22 -3.65 -13.54 -2.49
CA ALA A 22 -3.03 -14.57 -3.31
C ALA A 22 -3.87 -15.86 -3.32
N SER A 23 -4.53 -16.18 -2.19
CA SER A 23 -5.40 -17.33 -2.07
C SER A 23 -6.49 -17.09 -1.01
N ARG A 24 -7.62 -17.81 -1.13
CA ARG A 24 -8.67 -17.75 -0.12
C ARG A 24 -8.27 -18.60 1.09
N PRO A 25 -8.27 -18.05 2.31
CA PRO A 25 -7.94 -18.83 3.51
C PRO A 25 -8.97 -19.93 3.76
N HIS A 26 -8.47 -21.10 4.17
CA HIS A 26 -9.29 -22.18 4.72
C HIS A 26 -9.09 -22.20 6.24
N GLY A 27 -10.00 -21.56 6.98
CA GLY A 27 -9.85 -21.33 8.42
C GLY A 27 -9.22 -19.97 8.70
N ALA A 28 -8.32 -19.91 9.70
CA ALA A 28 -7.62 -18.67 10.01
C ALA A 28 -6.69 -18.24 8.86
N PRO A 29 -6.60 -16.95 8.53
CA PRO A 29 -5.66 -16.46 7.53
C PRO A 29 -4.21 -16.76 7.90
N THR A 30 -3.43 -17.16 6.91
CA THR A 30 -1.98 -17.33 6.99
C THR A 30 -1.27 -16.28 6.14
N ALA A 31 0.04 -16.13 6.32
CA ALA A 31 0.84 -15.19 5.52
C ALA A 31 0.75 -15.49 4.01
N ASP A 32 0.72 -16.77 3.64
CA ASP A 32 0.65 -17.24 2.25
C ASP A 32 -0.65 -16.88 1.53
N ASN A 33 -1.69 -16.46 2.27
CA ASN A 33 -2.90 -15.94 1.66
C ASN A 33 -2.71 -14.54 1.06
N PHE A 34 -1.61 -13.87 1.37
CA PHE A 34 -1.34 -12.50 0.96
C PHE A 34 -0.02 -12.38 0.21
N GLU A 35 0.01 -11.52 -0.80
CA GLU A 35 1.20 -11.18 -1.56
C GLU A 35 1.47 -9.68 -1.46
N LEU A 36 2.73 -9.32 -1.16
CA LEU A 36 3.19 -7.94 -1.26
C LEU A 36 3.63 -7.63 -2.70
N ALA A 37 2.77 -6.96 -3.44
CA ALA A 37 3.04 -6.53 -4.82
C ALA A 37 3.40 -5.04 -4.88
N THR A 38 4.18 -4.66 -5.90
CA THR A 38 4.45 -3.26 -6.24
C THR A 38 3.93 -2.94 -7.64
N GLY A 39 3.44 -1.72 -7.82
CA GLY A 39 2.98 -1.21 -9.10
C GLY A 39 3.22 0.29 -9.24
N GLU A 40 2.96 0.83 -10.42
CA GLU A 40 3.02 2.27 -10.66
C GLU A 40 1.90 3.02 -9.92
N ILE A 41 2.12 4.30 -9.65
CA ILE A 41 1.08 5.18 -9.10
C ILE A 41 0.06 5.45 -10.22
N PRO A 42 -1.23 5.12 -10.03
CA PRO A 42 -2.23 5.31 -11.07
C PRO A 42 -2.52 6.80 -11.27
N LYS A 43 -2.89 7.17 -12.49
CA LYS A 43 -3.45 8.49 -12.81
C LYS A 43 -4.97 8.39 -12.75
N PRO A 44 -5.66 9.21 -11.93
CA PRO A 44 -7.11 9.18 -11.86
C PRO A 44 -7.74 9.69 -13.15
N ASN A 45 -8.84 9.07 -13.57
CA ASN A 45 -9.67 9.54 -14.68
C ASN A 45 -10.62 10.67 -14.24
N GLN A 46 -11.44 11.15 -15.17
CA GLN A 46 -12.48 12.13 -14.84
C GLN A 46 -13.41 11.56 -13.76
N SER A 47 -13.68 12.38 -12.73
CA SER A 47 -14.49 12.01 -11.55
C SER A 47 -13.87 10.94 -10.63
N GLU A 48 -12.57 10.66 -10.74
CA GLU A 48 -11.81 9.85 -9.79
C GLU A 48 -10.88 10.71 -8.92
N MET A 49 -10.40 10.14 -7.80
CA MET A 49 -9.40 10.77 -6.92
C MET A 49 -8.25 9.81 -6.65
N LEU A 50 -7.02 10.35 -6.63
CA LEU A 50 -5.84 9.63 -6.17
C LEU A 50 -5.65 9.87 -4.67
N LEU A 51 -5.66 8.79 -3.89
CA LEU A 51 -5.51 8.83 -2.44
C LEU A 51 -4.21 8.15 -2.01
N ARG A 52 -3.66 8.61 -0.88
CA ARG A 52 -2.54 7.96 -0.21
C ARG A 52 -2.98 7.52 1.19
N THR A 53 -2.95 6.21 1.44
CA THR A 53 -3.26 5.64 2.75
C THR A 53 -2.08 5.85 3.71
N ILE A 54 -2.36 6.46 4.87
CA ILE A 54 -1.36 6.77 5.91
C ILE A 54 -1.48 5.82 7.11
N TYR A 55 -2.66 5.23 7.35
CA TYR A 55 -2.98 4.36 8.48
C TYR A 55 -3.65 3.07 8.00
#